data_AF-A0A954BZT6-F1
#
_entry.id   AF-A0A954BZT6-F1
#
_cell.length_a   1.000
_cell.length_b   1.000
_cell.length_c   1.000
_cell.angle_alpha   90.00
_cell.angle_beta   90.00
_cell.angle_gamma   90.00
#
_symmetry.space_group_name_H-M   'P 1'
#
loop_
_entity.id
_entity.type
_entity.pdbx_description
1 polymer ?
#
loop_
_entity_poly.entity_id
_entity_poly.type
_entity_poly.pdbx_seq_one_letter_code
_entity_poly.pdbx_strand_id
1 'polypeptide(L)'
;MHRRRVLTWFLLLFPILAGVFAHELDARFGGGGGYGGGGGGGGSGGGSGGGGDGIGALIYLLVRLFFLLWESGPIGKVFALLLLAGVIAGAYFKFKHTKKQKEQLESQGRVLHSHRMQRRQVQGVNQIQQFDPNFSRVLFLDFARLVYVKLHESRGGLGRRGDKDFAVAPYVSPQIRQQLKQSKVDVTEVIVGALSIERVSLQPNAIQIVVGIRSNVVEGGKRMFLHQRLIFTRPKSVITQPPEETLRLGCPNCGSPEEPGTDGRCPSCGSVTGRGEMSWQVQRVETLKREQVGPPIGHKGGVEIGTNDPTVFAPDLTARKRSLTMRDQSFQWTEFNRRTLHIFKELQQAWTQLDEKTMRPFVTDTLFDTVRFWMERYRESGVREVLEDIKIQRVEVAKIEHDAWFDAITVRIYASMKEYQVDKTGRTISGSRDKPRSFSEYWTMIRRSDTAHKTPGDPQSCPSCGAPLDKINRAGVCEYCNSKIVSGDFDWVLAIITQDEDYVG
;
A
#
# COMPACT_ATOMS: atom_id res chain seq x y z
N MET A 1 -38.23 -45.53 34.55
CA MET A 1 -38.80 -44.27 34.00
C MET A 1 -38.54 -43.19 35.05
N HIS A 2 -37.91 -42.02 34.88
CA HIS A 2 -37.76 -41.10 33.75
C HIS A 2 -36.54 -40.21 34.11
N ARG A 3 -35.30 -40.62 33.81
CA ARG A 3 -34.09 -39.87 34.24
C ARG A 3 -32.94 -39.84 33.22
N ARG A 4 -33.25 -39.96 31.92
CA ARG A 4 -32.23 -40.02 30.85
C ARG A 4 -32.51 -39.19 29.58
N ARG A 5 -33.38 -38.18 29.63
CA ARG A 5 -33.71 -37.36 28.43
C ARG A 5 -33.32 -35.87 28.48
N VAL A 6 -32.55 -35.42 29.48
CA VAL A 6 -32.15 -34.01 29.60
C VAL A 6 -30.72 -33.75 29.09
N LEU A 7 -29.89 -34.79 28.97
CA LEU A 7 -28.48 -34.62 28.56
C LEU A 7 -28.24 -34.63 27.04
N THR A 8 -29.26 -34.96 26.23
CA THR A 8 -29.10 -35.16 24.77
C THR A 8 -29.39 -33.90 23.93
N TRP A 9 -29.86 -32.81 24.54
CA TRP A 9 -30.05 -31.52 23.87
C TRP A 9 -28.86 -30.56 24.01
N PHE A 10 -27.86 -30.90 24.83
CA PHE A 10 -26.65 -30.10 25.03
C PHE A 10 -25.59 -30.25 23.91
N LEU A 11 -25.81 -31.14 22.94
CA LEU A 11 -24.83 -31.49 21.90
C LEU A 11 -25.34 -31.28 20.46
N LEU A 12 -26.48 -30.59 20.28
CA LEU A 12 -27.08 -30.34 18.97
C LEU A 12 -27.15 -28.84 18.58
N LEU A 13 -26.40 -27.98 19.26
CA LEU A 13 -26.28 -26.54 18.92
C LEU A 13 -24.82 -26.08 18.69
N PHE A 14 -23.95 -27.00 18.30
CA PHE A 14 -22.57 -26.71 17.86
C PHE A 14 -22.24 -27.64 16.69
N PRO A 15 -22.68 -27.31 15.46
CA PRO A 15 -21.74 -26.66 14.55
C PRO A 15 -22.45 -25.72 13.55
N ILE A 16 -22.57 -24.43 13.88
CA ILE A 16 -22.77 -23.37 12.88
C ILE A 16 -21.83 -22.22 13.25
N LEU A 17 -20.53 -22.50 13.21
CA LEU A 17 -19.47 -21.48 13.32
C LEU A 17 -18.18 -21.99 12.67
N ALA A 18 -18.33 -22.69 11.55
CA ALA A 18 -17.27 -22.78 10.54
C ALA A 18 -17.71 -21.88 9.39
N GLY A 19 -17.75 -20.57 9.68
CA GLY A 19 -17.84 -19.56 8.65
C GLY A 19 -16.56 -19.64 7.82
N VAL A 20 -16.73 -19.98 6.55
CA VAL A 20 -15.72 -19.88 5.49
C VAL A 20 -15.12 -18.47 5.56
N PHE A 21 -13.93 -18.35 6.12
CA PHE A 21 -13.14 -17.13 6.01
C PHE A 21 -12.39 -17.17 4.69
N ALA A 22 -13.11 -16.82 3.61
CA ALA A 22 -12.50 -16.30 2.42
C ALA A 22 -12.49 -14.77 2.59
N HIS A 23 -11.31 -14.19 2.75
CA HIS A 23 -11.09 -12.75 2.75
C HIS A 23 -9.95 -12.46 1.78
N GLU A 24 -9.88 -11.33 1.10
CA GLU A 24 -10.84 -10.52 0.32
C GLU A 24 -9.88 -9.46 -0.25
N LEU A 25 -9.52 -9.59 -1.52
CA LEU A 25 -8.61 -8.67 -2.20
C LEU A 25 -9.46 -7.91 -3.22
N ASP A 26 -9.49 -6.59 -3.10
CA ASP A 26 -10.00 -5.72 -4.16
C ASP A 26 -8.82 -4.85 -4.62
N ALA A 27 -8.87 -4.41 -5.86
CA ALA A 27 -7.89 -3.49 -6.40
C ALA A 27 -8.62 -2.23 -6.87
N ARG A 28 -8.74 -1.22 -6.00
CA ARG A 28 -9.03 0.15 -6.46
C ARG A 28 -7.77 0.83 -6.96
N PHE A 29 -7.93 1.94 -7.69
CA PHE A 29 -6.81 2.75 -8.17
C PHE A 29 -5.73 3.05 -7.10
N GLY A 30 -6.14 3.26 -5.84
CA GLY A 30 -5.21 3.46 -4.73
C GLY A 30 -4.84 2.21 -3.91
N GLY A 31 -5.56 1.09 -4.04
CA GLY A 31 -5.24 -0.18 -3.37
C GLY A 31 -6.05 -0.58 -2.13
N GLY A 32 -7.26 -0.08 -1.94
CA GLY A 32 -8.20 -0.55 -0.93
C GLY A 32 -8.57 -2.02 -1.10
N GLY A 33 -8.64 -2.72 0.03
CA GLY A 33 -8.76 -4.18 0.08
C GLY A 33 -7.42 -4.85 0.40
N GLY A 34 -6.80 -4.45 1.52
CA GLY A 34 -5.71 -5.13 2.22
C GLY A 34 -4.85 -6.05 1.37
N TYR A 35 -3.76 -5.53 0.79
CA TYR A 35 -2.81 -6.27 -0.03
C TYR A 35 -2.28 -7.59 0.57
N GLY A 36 -2.41 -7.78 1.89
CA GLY A 36 -1.95 -8.97 2.60
C GLY A 36 -3.04 -10.01 2.83
N GLY A 37 -2.70 -11.26 2.53
CA GLY A 37 -3.34 -12.40 3.19
C GLY A 37 -3.32 -12.13 4.69
N GLY A 38 -4.49 -12.21 5.32
CA GLY A 38 -4.73 -11.68 6.66
C GLY A 38 -3.63 -12.06 7.63
N GLY A 39 -3.07 -11.07 8.32
CA GLY A 39 -2.26 -11.31 9.49
C GLY A 39 -3.10 -12.18 10.44
N GLY A 40 -2.63 -13.42 10.67
CA GLY A 40 -3.16 -14.26 11.71
C GLY A 40 -3.01 -13.50 13.02
N GLY A 41 -4.09 -12.85 13.45
CA GLY A 41 -4.35 -12.70 14.87
C GLY A 41 -4.51 -14.11 15.40
N GLY A 42 -3.39 -14.73 15.76
CA GLY A 42 -3.37 -15.81 16.71
C GLY A 42 -4.00 -15.25 17.97
N GLY A 43 -5.32 -15.37 18.05
CA GLY A 43 -6.03 -15.25 19.30
C GLY A 43 -5.55 -16.42 20.14
N SER A 44 -4.44 -16.21 20.85
CA SER A 44 -4.33 -16.83 22.15
C SER A 44 -5.61 -16.40 22.86
N GLY A 45 -6.52 -17.36 23.02
CA GLY A 45 -7.63 -17.23 23.93
C GLY A 45 -7.03 -17.03 25.32
N GLY A 46 -6.68 -15.79 25.63
CA GLY A 46 -6.52 -15.32 26.99
C GLY A 46 -7.90 -15.36 27.59
N GLY A 47 -8.31 -16.56 28.01
CA GLY A 47 -9.44 -16.72 28.89
C GLY A 47 -9.20 -15.78 30.06
N SER A 48 -9.99 -14.72 30.14
CA SER A 48 -10.12 -13.97 31.37
C SER A 48 -10.69 -14.93 32.39
N GLY A 49 -9.81 -15.57 33.15
CA GLY A 49 -10.13 -16.24 34.40
C GLY A 49 -10.61 -15.17 35.39
N GLY A 50 -11.85 -14.72 35.21
CA GLY A 50 -12.59 -13.94 36.18
C GLY A 50 -13.58 -14.89 36.86
N GLY A 51 -13.40 -15.08 38.17
CA GLY A 51 -14.11 -15.98 39.09
C GLY A 51 -15.48 -16.49 38.62
N GLY A 52 -15.54 -17.80 38.39
CA GLY A 52 -16.64 -18.53 37.75
C GLY A 52 -17.84 -18.91 38.63
N ASP A 53 -17.95 -18.40 39.87
CA ASP A 53 -18.98 -18.93 40.78
C ASP A 53 -20.34 -18.20 40.69
N GLY A 54 -20.39 -16.97 40.15
CA GLY A 54 -21.63 -16.17 40.08
C GLY A 54 -22.36 -16.18 38.73
N ILE A 55 -21.62 -16.25 37.61
CA ILE A 55 -22.19 -16.07 36.26
C ILE A 55 -23.00 -17.30 35.83
N GLY A 56 -22.53 -18.51 36.15
CA GLY A 56 -23.25 -19.76 35.86
C GLY A 56 -24.57 -19.86 36.61
N ALA A 57 -24.59 -19.45 37.88
CA ALA A 57 -25.82 -19.41 38.70
C ALA A 57 -26.84 -18.42 38.14
N LEU A 58 -26.39 -17.26 37.67
CA LEU A 58 -27.25 -16.22 37.11
C LEU A 58 -27.87 -16.65 35.76
N ILE A 59 -27.09 -17.32 34.90
CA ILE A 59 -27.60 -17.91 33.65
C ILE A 59 -28.63 -19.01 33.95
N TYR A 60 -28.33 -19.91 34.90
CA TYR A 60 -29.25 -20.96 35.31
C TYR A 60 -30.58 -20.39 35.84
N LEU A 61 -30.52 -19.34 36.67
CA LEU A 61 -31.72 -18.67 37.19
C LEU A 61 -32.54 -18.00 36.08
N LEU A 62 -31.90 -17.34 35.11
CA LEU A 62 -32.59 -16.74 33.96
C LEU A 62 -33.28 -17.78 33.06
N VAL A 63 -32.59 -18.89 32.78
CA VAL A 63 -33.16 -19.99 31.99
C VAL A 63 -34.31 -20.65 32.74
N ARG A 64 -34.17 -20.90 34.05
CA ARG A 64 -35.23 -21.45 34.89
C ARG A 64 -36.44 -20.51 34.97
N LEU A 65 -36.22 -19.21 35.12
CA LEU A 65 -37.27 -18.20 35.13
C LEU A 65 -38.02 -18.14 33.79
N PHE A 66 -37.31 -18.27 32.66
CA PHE A 66 -37.94 -18.33 31.34
C PHE A 66 -38.90 -19.52 31.21
N PHE A 67 -38.49 -20.73 31.62
CA PHE A 67 -39.37 -21.91 31.56
C PHE A 67 -40.58 -21.80 32.49
N LEU A 68 -40.39 -21.26 33.71
CA LEU A 68 -41.49 -21.02 34.65
C LEU A 68 -42.52 -20.03 34.09
N LEU A 69 -42.04 -18.95 33.47
CA LEU A 69 -42.93 -17.98 32.80
C LEU A 69 -43.64 -18.60 31.60
N TRP A 70 -42.98 -19.47 30.83
CA TRP A 70 -43.55 -20.12 29.66
C TRP A 70 -44.74 -21.05 29.97
N GLU A 71 -44.69 -21.74 31.11
CA GLU A 71 -45.76 -22.65 31.56
C GLU A 71 -46.95 -21.93 32.22
N SER A 72 -46.79 -20.67 32.65
CA SER A 72 -47.80 -19.90 33.40
C SER A 72 -48.95 -19.30 32.57
N GLY A 73 -49.21 -19.81 31.36
CA GLY A 73 -50.31 -19.38 30.49
C GLY A 73 -49.97 -18.19 29.57
N PRO A 74 -50.98 -17.56 28.91
CA PRO A 74 -50.76 -16.58 27.85
C PRO A 74 -49.97 -15.34 28.29
N ILE A 75 -50.25 -14.83 29.49
CA ILE A 75 -49.59 -13.64 30.06
C ILE A 75 -48.12 -13.96 30.41
N GLY A 76 -47.86 -15.14 30.97
CA GLY A 76 -46.50 -15.60 31.27
C GLY A 76 -45.60 -15.72 30.05
N LYS A 77 -46.15 -16.19 28.92
CA LYS A 77 -45.42 -16.24 27.65
C LYS A 77 -44.98 -14.87 27.16
N VAL A 78 -45.78 -13.82 27.37
CA VAL A 78 -45.40 -12.44 27.03
C VAL A 78 -44.19 -12.00 27.85
N PHE A 79 -44.19 -12.25 29.16
CA PHE A 79 -43.06 -11.93 30.03
C PHE A 79 -41.80 -12.77 29.71
N ALA A 80 -41.96 -14.05 29.36
CA ALA A 80 -40.86 -14.89 28.92
C ALA A 80 -40.19 -14.34 27.65
N LEU A 81 -40.99 -13.89 26.68
CA LEU A 81 -40.49 -13.27 25.44
C LEU A 81 -39.80 -11.92 25.72
N LEU A 82 -40.32 -11.09 26.62
CA LEU A 82 -39.68 -9.83 27.02
C LEU A 82 -38.34 -10.07 27.73
N LEU A 83 -38.26 -11.08 28.60
CA LEU A 83 -37.03 -11.47 29.28
C LEU A 83 -35.98 -11.95 28.27
N LEU A 84 -36.38 -12.80 27.32
CA LEU A 84 -35.51 -13.26 26.24
C LEU A 84 -35.02 -12.09 25.38
N ALA A 85 -35.92 -11.17 24.99
CA ALA A 85 -35.56 -9.97 24.24
C ALA A 85 -34.57 -9.08 25.00
N GLY A 86 -34.76 -8.90 26.31
CA GLY A 86 -33.84 -8.15 27.18
C GLY A 86 -32.45 -8.79 27.28
N VAL A 87 -32.37 -10.12 27.41
CA VAL A 87 -31.09 -10.85 27.43
C VAL A 87 -30.38 -10.76 26.07
N ILE A 88 -31.11 -10.92 24.97
CA ILE A 88 -30.56 -10.78 23.61
C ILE A 88 -30.06 -9.35 23.38
N ALA A 89 -30.84 -8.33 23.76
CA ALA A 89 -30.44 -6.94 23.66
C ALA A 89 -29.19 -6.65 24.50
N GLY A 90 -29.16 -7.11 25.76
CA GLY A 90 -28.01 -6.95 26.65
C GLY A 90 -26.73 -7.62 26.10
N ALA A 91 -26.85 -8.84 25.57
CA ALA A 91 -25.75 -9.53 24.91
C ALA A 91 -25.28 -8.79 23.65
N TYR A 92 -26.21 -8.29 22.83
CA TYR A 92 -25.91 -7.49 21.64
C TYR A 92 -25.18 -6.18 22.00
N PHE A 93 -25.66 -5.44 23.01
CA PHE A 93 -25.01 -4.21 23.48
C PHE A 93 -23.62 -4.49 24.06
N LYS A 94 -23.46 -5.53 24.88
CA LYS A 94 -22.16 -5.93 25.44
C LYS A 94 -21.19 -6.33 24.33
N PHE A 95 -21.62 -7.17 23.39
CA PHE A 95 -20.81 -7.56 22.24
C PHE A 95 -20.38 -6.35 21.40
N LYS A 96 -21.33 -5.44 21.09
CA LYS A 96 -21.05 -4.20 20.36
C LYS A 96 -20.05 -3.31 21.10
N HIS A 97 -20.17 -3.20 22.42
CA HIS A 97 -19.26 -2.40 23.24
C HIS A 97 -17.86 -3.00 23.31
N THR A 98 -17.75 -4.31 23.55
CA THR A 98 -16.46 -5.03 23.56
C THR A 98 -15.79 -4.97 22.19
N LYS A 99 -16.56 -5.11 21.09
CA LYS A 99 -16.05 -4.97 19.73
C LYS A 99 -15.48 -3.56 19.50
N LYS A 100 -16.23 -2.51 19.85
CA LYS A 100 -15.79 -1.12 19.74
C LYS A 100 -14.53 -0.83 20.56
N GLN A 101 -14.44 -1.36 21.79
CA GLN A 101 -13.24 -1.22 22.62
C GLN A 101 -12.02 -1.89 22.01
N LYS A 102 -12.19 -3.09 21.44
CA LYS A 102 -11.11 -3.80 20.74
C LYS A 102 -10.62 -3.02 19.52
N GLU A 103 -11.53 -2.54 18.67
CA GLU A 103 -11.21 -1.72 17.50
C GLU A 103 -10.45 -0.44 17.88
N GLN A 104 -10.86 0.22 18.96
CA GLN A 104 -10.18 1.41 19.48
C GLN A 104 -8.77 1.09 20.00
N LEU A 105 -8.57 -0.03 20.70
CA LEU A 105 -7.25 -0.45 21.16
C LEU A 105 -6.31 -0.78 19.99
N GLU A 106 -6.82 -1.48 18.97
CA GLU A 106 -6.06 -1.79 17.75
C GLU A 106 -5.69 -0.51 16.98
N SER A 107 -6.62 0.44 16.87
CA SER A 107 -6.40 1.77 16.29
C SER A 107 -5.28 2.52 17.01
N GLN A 108 -5.34 2.60 18.34
CA GLN A 108 -4.31 3.22 19.16
C GLN A 108 -2.95 2.52 18.98
N GLY A 109 -2.94 1.18 18.94
CA GLY A 109 -1.73 0.39 18.70
C GLY A 109 -1.09 0.70 17.34
N ARG A 110 -1.88 0.82 16.27
CA ARG A 110 -1.39 1.18 14.93
C ARG A 110 -0.79 2.58 14.91
N VAL A 111 -1.50 3.59 15.44
CA VAL A 111 -1.00 4.97 15.49
C VAL A 111 0.32 5.08 16.28
N LEU A 112 0.42 4.41 17.43
CA LEU A 112 1.66 4.37 18.22
C LEU A 112 2.80 3.69 17.46
N HIS A 113 2.51 2.59 16.75
CA HIS A 113 3.49 1.93 15.89
C HIS A 113 3.99 2.86 14.79
N SER A 114 3.07 3.52 14.06
CA SER A 114 3.41 4.47 13.01
C SER A 114 4.27 5.62 13.53
N HIS A 115 3.94 6.24 14.67
CA HIS A 115 4.80 7.29 15.24
C HIS A 115 6.20 6.80 15.61
N ARG A 116 6.33 5.58 16.14
CA ARG A 116 7.66 4.99 16.44
C ARG A 116 8.46 4.76 15.17
N MET A 117 7.82 4.26 14.12
CA MET A 117 8.45 4.00 12.83
C MET A 117 8.86 5.31 12.13
N GLN A 118 7.98 6.31 12.11
CA GLN A 118 8.27 7.63 11.57
C GLN A 118 9.51 8.26 12.21
N ARG A 119 9.60 8.26 13.55
CA ARG A 119 10.77 8.80 14.26
C ARG A 119 12.06 8.08 13.85
N ARG A 120 12.02 6.76 13.73
CA ARG A 120 13.18 5.96 13.29
C ARG A 120 13.56 6.25 11.84
N GLN A 121 12.58 6.40 10.95
CA GLN A 121 12.82 6.75 9.56
C GLN A 121 13.44 8.13 9.44
N VAL A 122 12.89 9.16 10.09
CA VAL A 122 13.43 10.52 10.07
C VAL A 122 14.86 10.55 10.61
N GLN A 123 15.12 9.89 11.75
CA GLN A 123 16.47 9.79 12.30
C GLN A 123 17.43 9.08 11.34
N GLY A 124 16.99 7.97 10.73
CA GLY A 124 17.78 7.21 9.77
C GLY A 124 18.10 7.99 8.50
N VAL A 125 17.11 8.69 7.92
CA VAL A 125 17.31 9.54 6.73
C VAL A 125 18.28 10.67 7.04
N ASN A 126 18.11 11.37 8.17
CA ASN A 126 19.02 12.43 8.61
C ASN A 126 20.46 11.91 8.77
N GLN A 127 20.64 10.70 9.31
CA GLN A 127 21.95 10.05 9.42
C GLN A 127 22.59 9.75 8.07
N ILE A 128 21.81 9.35 7.07
CA ILE A 128 22.32 9.11 5.71
C ILE A 128 22.76 10.44 5.08
N GLN A 129 21.94 11.48 5.23
CA GLN A 129 22.17 12.80 4.64
C GLN A 129 23.43 13.49 5.18
N GLN A 130 23.93 13.09 6.34
CA GLN A 130 25.24 13.54 6.85
C GLN A 130 26.43 13.08 5.99
N PHE A 131 26.30 11.93 5.33
CA PHE A 131 27.33 11.38 4.44
C PHE A 131 27.01 11.58 2.96
N ASP A 132 25.72 11.67 2.64
CA ASP A 132 25.20 11.80 1.28
C ASP A 132 24.12 12.88 1.23
N PRO A 133 24.51 14.15 1.01
CA PRO A 133 23.56 15.27 0.92
C PRO A 133 22.50 15.08 -0.18
N ASN A 134 22.79 14.25 -1.19
CA ASN A 134 21.90 13.96 -2.30
C ASN A 134 20.91 12.82 -2.01
N PHE A 135 20.94 12.23 -0.81
CA PHE A 135 20.01 11.16 -0.49
C PHE A 135 18.56 11.69 -0.42
N SER A 136 17.73 11.21 -1.33
CA SER A 136 16.29 11.41 -1.32
C SER A 136 15.58 10.13 -0.92
N ARG A 137 14.71 10.22 0.10
CA ARG A 137 13.90 9.08 0.55
C ARG A 137 12.94 8.62 -0.53
N VAL A 138 12.31 9.56 -1.23
CA VAL A 138 11.34 9.25 -2.29
C VAL A 138 12.04 8.55 -3.46
N LEU A 139 13.15 9.11 -3.92
CA LEU A 139 13.95 8.50 -4.99
C LEU A 139 14.43 7.08 -4.61
N PHE A 140 14.91 6.90 -3.38
CA PHE A 140 15.36 5.60 -2.91
C PHE A 140 14.23 4.55 -2.89
N LEU A 141 13.01 4.93 -2.51
CA LEU A 141 11.88 4.01 -2.53
C LEU A 141 11.46 3.63 -3.95
N ASP A 142 11.45 4.57 -4.90
CA ASP A 142 11.19 4.24 -6.30
C ASP A 142 12.28 3.32 -6.88
N PHE A 143 13.54 3.61 -6.59
CA PHE A 143 14.67 2.73 -6.92
C PHE A 143 14.49 1.33 -6.32
N ALA A 144 14.18 1.22 -5.01
CA ALA A 144 14.00 -0.05 -4.33
C ALA A 144 12.82 -0.86 -4.90
N ARG A 145 11.73 -0.19 -5.31
CA ARG A 145 10.60 -0.81 -6.02
C ARG A 145 11.05 -1.38 -7.37
N LEU A 146 11.76 -0.60 -8.17
CA LEU A 146 12.24 -1.05 -9.48
C LEU A 146 13.20 -2.25 -9.35
N VAL A 147 14.14 -2.20 -8.41
CA VAL A 147 15.04 -3.32 -8.10
C VAL A 147 14.25 -4.56 -7.67
N TYR A 148 13.24 -4.41 -6.82
CA TYR A 148 12.39 -5.52 -6.38
C TYR A 148 11.62 -6.18 -7.53
N VAL A 149 10.95 -5.37 -8.36
CA VAL A 149 10.21 -5.86 -9.52
C VAL A 149 11.15 -6.61 -10.46
N LYS A 150 12.29 -6.01 -10.82
CA LYS A 150 13.27 -6.63 -11.72
C LYS A 150 13.90 -7.89 -11.14
N LEU A 151 14.16 -7.91 -9.84
CA LEU A 151 14.66 -9.11 -9.14
C LEU A 151 13.68 -10.28 -9.28
N HIS A 152 12.38 -10.03 -9.10
CA HIS A 152 11.37 -11.08 -9.23
C HIS A 152 11.11 -11.48 -10.67
N GLU A 153 11.03 -10.53 -11.61
CA GLU A 153 10.95 -10.82 -13.04
C GLU A 153 12.13 -11.68 -13.51
N SER A 154 13.32 -11.47 -12.94
CA SER A 154 14.54 -12.25 -13.23
C SER A 154 14.50 -13.70 -12.73
N ARG A 155 13.54 -14.04 -11.85
CA ARG A 155 13.31 -15.44 -11.43
C ARG A 155 12.61 -16.24 -12.54
N GLY A 156 11.77 -15.56 -13.34
CA GLY A 156 10.96 -16.11 -14.43
C GLY A 156 11.37 -15.69 -15.83
N GLY A 157 10.72 -16.26 -16.85
CA GLY A 157 11.09 -16.08 -18.26
C GLY A 157 10.99 -14.66 -18.80
N LEU A 158 10.26 -13.75 -18.13
CA LEU A 158 10.10 -12.36 -18.57
C LEU A 158 11.42 -11.57 -18.53
N GLY A 159 12.31 -11.87 -17.58
CA GLY A 159 13.67 -11.32 -17.53
C GLY A 159 14.72 -12.10 -18.33
N ARG A 160 14.35 -13.23 -18.96
CA ARG A 160 15.26 -14.11 -19.73
C ARG A 160 15.17 -13.91 -21.25
N ARG A 161 14.83 -12.72 -21.73
CA ARG A 161 14.93 -12.43 -23.18
C ARG A 161 16.41 -12.25 -23.54
N GLY A 162 17.06 -13.37 -23.83
CA GLY A 162 18.49 -13.45 -24.16
C GLY A 162 19.34 -13.60 -22.90
N ASP A 163 20.26 -14.56 -22.88
CA ASP A 163 21.14 -14.93 -21.76
C ASP A 163 22.14 -13.83 -21.31
N LYS A 164 21.82 -12.53 -21.41
CA LYS A 164 22.75 -11.42 -21.16
C LYS A 164 22.21 -10.20 -20.41
N ASP A 165 20.90 -10.10 -20.14
CA ASP A 165 20.27 -8.84 -19.70
C ASP A 165 19.62 -8.90 -18.30
N PHE A 166 20.34 -9.31 -17.24
CA PHE A 166 19.94 -8.97 -15.87
C PHE A 166 20.27 -7.49 -15.56
N ALA A 167 19.40 -6.55 -15.97
CA ALA A 167 19.53 -5.12 -15.63
C ALA A 167 19.59 -4.84 -14.10
N VAL A 168 19.24 -5.83 -13.27
CA VAL A 168 19.33 -5.75 -11.80
C VAL A 168 20.68 -6.24 -11.25
N ALA A 169 21.51 -6.93 -12.04
CA ALA A 169 22.73 -7.59 -11.57
C ALA A 169 23.71 -6.68 -10.80
N PRO A 170 23.95 -5.41 -11.18
CA PRO A 170 24.78 -4.49 -10.38
C PRO A 170 24.23 -4.26 -8.96
N TYR A 171 22.90 -4.30 -8.82
CA TYR A 171 22.16 -3.96 -7.62
C TYR A 171 21.81 -5.15 -6.73
N VAL A 172 22.28 -6.37 -7.06
CA VAL A 172 22.13 -7.56 -6.22
C VAL A 172 23.48 -8.20 -5.94
N SER A 173 23.62 -8.79 -4.76
CA SER A 173 24.86 -9.47 -4.35
C SER A 173 25.15 -10.70 -5.24
N PRO A 174 26.43 -11.12 -5.34
CA PRO A 174 26.80 -12.34 -6.09
C PRO A 174 26.00 -13.57 -5.69
N GLN A 175 25.67 -13.71 -4.39
CA GLN A 175 24.90 -14.81 -3.84
C GLN A 175 23.47 -14.83 -4.41
N ILE A 176 22.80 -13.66 -4.45
CA ILE A 176 21.47 -13.54 -5.03
C ILE A 176 21.52 -13.80 -6.53
N ARG A 177 22.53 -13.29 -7.25
CA ARG A 177 22.72 -13.58 -8.68
C ARG A 177 22.77 -15.08 -8.96
N GLN A 178 23.52 -15.82 -8.14
CA GLN A 178 23.60 -17.27 -8.25
C GLN A 178 22.25 -17.96 -7.99
N GLN A 179 21.50 -17.50 -6.98
CA GLN A 179 20.15 -18.02 -6.68
C GLN A 179 19.16 -17.75 -7.84
N LEU A 180 19.23 -16.57 -8.46
CA LEU A 180 18.41 -16.21 -9.63
C LEU A 180 18.71 -17.12 -10.82
N LYS A 181 19.99 -17.38 -11.11
CA LYS A 181 20.41 -18.31 -12.17
C LYS A 181 19.89 -19.74 -11.97
N GLN A 182 19.79 -20.17 -10.71
CA GLN A 182 19.26 -21.50 -10.35
C GLN A 182 17.73 -21.56 -10.28
N SER A 183 17.05 -20.40 -10.30
CA SER A 183 15.60 -20.34 -10.15
C SER A 183 14.89 -20.97 -11.35
N LYS A 184 13.95 -21.87 -11.09
CA LYS A 184 13.06 -22.48 -12.10
C LYS A 184 11.62 -21.98 -12.00
N VAL A 185 11.37 -21.01 -11.12
CA VAL A 185 10.02 -20.50 -10.85
C VAL A 185 9.70 -19.43 -11.86
N ASP A 186 8.76 -19.71 -12.77
CA ASP A 186 8.31 -18.70 -13.72
C ASP A 186 7.48 -17.65 -13.00
N VAL A 187 8.04 -16.45 -12.87
CA VAL A 187 7.36 -15.26 -12.39
C VAL A 187 6.86 -14.47 -13.59
N THR A 188 5.54 -14.38 -13.71
CA THR A 188 4.89 -13.67 -14.81
C THR A 188 4.38 -12.28 -14.42
N GLU A 189 4.35 -11.98 -13.12
CA GLU A 189 3.72 -10.77 -12.60
C GLU A 189 4.23 -10.43 -11.20
N VAL A 190 4.49 -9.14 -10.96
CA VAL A 190 4.94 -8.60 -9.67
C VAL A 190 4.22 -7.28 -9.42
N ILE A 191 3.46 -7.20 -8.35
CA ILE A 191 2.73 -5.99 -7.94
C ILE A 191 3.16 -5.60 -6.54
N VAL A 192 3.75 -4.42 -6.39
CA VAL A 192 4.16 -3.87 -5.09
C VAL A 192 3.01 -3.05 -4.52
N GLY A 193 2.34 -3.58 -3.49
CA GLY A 193 1.24 -2.91 -2.80
C GLY A 193 1.70 -1.90 -1.75
N ALA A 194 2.75 -2.22 -1.00
CA ALA A 194 3.33 -1.30 -0.03
C ALA A 194 4.85 -1.46 0.05
N LEU A 195 5.52 -0.34 0.29
CA LEU A 195 6.97 -0.25 0.41
C LEU A 195 7.33 0.77 1.50
N SER A 196 8.16 0.39 2.47
CA SER A 196 8.59 1.30 3.53
C SER A 196 10.00 1.02 4.04
N ILE A 197 10.69 2.05 4.52
CA ILE A 197 11.98 1.88 5.21
C ILE A 197 11.69 1.44 6.65
N GLU A 198 12.05 0.22 7.01
CA GLU A 198 11.83 -0.28 8.37
C GLU A 198 12.96 0.10 9.33
N ARG A 199 14.20 0.10 8.83
CA ARG A 199 15.40 0.35 9.64
C ARG A 199 16.53 0.90 8.78
N VAL A 200 17.23 1.88 9.31
CA VAL A 200 18.54 2.34 8.81
C VAL A 200 19.60 1.99 9.84
N SER A 201 20.78 1.58 9.40
CA SER A 201 21.91 1.30 10.30
C SER A 201 23.23 1.67 9.66
N LEU A 202 24.04 2.43 10.41
CA LEU A 202 25.38 2.81 10.01
C LEU A 202 26.36 1.74 10.48
N GLN A 203 26.99 1.05 9.54
CA GLN A 203 28.15 0.20 9.78
C GLN A 203 29.43 1.06 9.70
N PRO A 204 30.63 0.57 10.05
CA PRO A 204 31.86 1.37 9.99
C PRO A 204 32.07 2.04 8.61
N ASN A 205 32.01 1.26 7.53
CA ASN A 205 32.31 1.74 6.16
C ASN A 205 31.09 1.77 5.22
N ALA A 206 29.91 1.35 5.71
CA ALA A 206 28.72 1.20 4.88
C ALA A 206 27.46 1.67 5.61
N ILE A 207 26.44 1.98 4.83
CA ILE A 207 25.08 2.25 5.26
C ILE A 207 24.22 1.07 4.86
N GLN A 208 23.39 0.59 5.78
CA GLN A 208 22.41 -0.46 5.53
C GLN A 208 20.99 0.09 5.70
N ILE A 209 20.12 -0.20 4.73
CA ILE A 209 18.69 0.11 4.79
C ILE A 209 17.90 -1.20 4.64
N VAL A 210 17.00 -1.46 5.59
CA VAL A 210 16.01 -2.54 5.49
C VAL A 210 14.72 -1.96 4.97
N VAL A 211 14.26 -2.48 3.84
CA VAL A 211 13.01 -2.08 3.19
C VAL A 211 12.01 -3.21 3.30
N GLY A 212 10.87 -2.95 3.94
CA GLY A 212 9.73 -3.84 4.02
C GLY A 212 8.86 -3.71 2.78
N ILE A 213 8.52 -4.83 2.16
CA ILE A 213 7.81 -4.89 0.88
C ILE A 213 6.64 -5.87 1.01
N ARG A 214 5.44 -5.39 0.71
CA ARG A 214 4.25 -6.24 0.58
C ARG A 214 3.81 -6.23 -0.88
N SER A 215 3.65 -7.43 -1.44
CA SER A 215 3.43 -7.58 -2.88
C SER A 215 2.59 -8.81 -3.20
N ASN A 216 1.94 -8.79 -4.36
CA ASN A 216 1.37 -9.97 -4.99
C ASN A 216 2.23 -10.36 -6.19
N VAL A 217 2.60 -11.63 -6.26
CA VAL A 217 3.46 -12.19 -7.31
C VAL A 217 2.78 -13.41 -7.90
N VAL A 218 2.77 -13.55 -9.23
CA VAL A 218 2.29 -14.78 -9.88
C VAL A 218 3.49 -15.68 -10.16
N GLU A 219 3.56 -16.80 -9.44
CA GLU A 219 4.63 -17.78 -9.50
C GLU A 219 4.05 -19.11 -10.04
N GLY A 220 4.48 -19.56 -11.22
CA GLY A 220 3.99 -20.80 -11.83
C GLY A 220 2.47 -20.80 -12.04
N GLY A 221 1.91 -19.65 -12.39
CA GLY A 221 0.46 -19.45 -12.57
C GLY A 221 -0.34 -19.29 -11.27
N LYS A 222 0.28 -19.41 -10.10
CA LYS A 222 -0.39 -19.20 -8.80
C LYS A 222 -0.06 -17.83 -8.24
N ARG A 223 -1.09 -17.11 -7.79
CA ARG A 223 -0.90 -15.82 -7.13
C ARG A 223 -0.49 -16.02 -5.68
N MET A 224 0.60 -15.38 -5.30
CA MET A 224 1.21 -15.45 -4.00
C MET A 224 1.27 -14.05 -3.39
N PHE A 225 0.69 -13.87 -2.22
CA PHE A 225 1.01 -12.73 -1.38
C PHE A 225 2.36 -12.96 -0.71
N LEU A 226 3.26 -11.98 -0.84
CA LEU A 226 4.57 -11.97 -0.21
C LEU A 226 4.72 -10.76 0.69
N HIS A 227 5.19 -11.00 1.91
CA HIS A 227 5.77 -9.98 2.78
C HIS A 227 7.26 -10.26 2.91
N GLN A 228 8.09 -9.39 2.35
CA GLN A 228 9.54 -9.57 2.29
C GLN A 228 10.29 -8.36 2.85
N ARG A 229 11.53 -8.59 3.26
CA ARG A 229 12.50 -7.53 3.56
C ARG A 229 13.66 -7.62 2.60
N LEU A 230 13.98 -6.51 1.95
CA LEU A 230 15.22 -6.33 1.20
C LEU A 230 16.20 -5.54 2.04
N ILE A 231 17.43 -6.05 2.15
CA ILE A 231 18.50 -5.40 2.89
C ILE A 231 19.46 -4.79 1.88
N PHE A 232 19.36 -3.49 1.69
CA PHE A 232 20.24 -2.70 0.84
C PHE A 232 21.47 -2.28 1.64
N THR A 233 22.64 -2.36 1.02
CA THR A 233 23.90 -1.84 1.57
C THR A 233 24.60 -0.99 0.52
N ARG A 234 25.20 0.12 0.96
CA ARG A 234 26.03 1.00 0.13
C ARG A 234 27.22 1.54 0.95
N PRO A 235 28.42 1.71 0.37
CA PRO A 235 29.52 2.40 1.05
C PRO A 235 29.13 3.84 1.45
N LYS A 236 29.69 4.33 2.57
CA LYS A 236 29.42 5.70 3.04
C LYS A 236 29.99 6.79 2.13
N SER A 237 31.03 6.48 1.35
CA SER A 237 31.68 7.40 0.42
C SER A 237 30.90 7.63 -0.88
N VAL A 238 29.84 6.86 -1.13
CA VAL A 238 29.05 6.95 -2.36
C VAL A 238 27.90 7.94 -2.17
N ILE A 239 27.84 8.91 -3.07
CA ILE A 239 26.79 9.93 -3.15
C ILE A 239 25.67 9.45 -4.09
N THR A 240 24.42 9.75 -3.76
CA THR A 240 23.27 9.42 -4.61
C THR A 240 23.32 10.25 -5.90
N GLN A 241 23.18 9.56 -7.04
CA GLN A 241 23.12 10.18 -8.36
C GLN A 241 21.75 10.86 -8.61
N PRO A 242 21.63 11.74 -9.62
CA PRO A 242 20.36 12.34 -9.99
C PRO A 242 19.25 11.31 -10.27
N PRO A 243 17.96 11.71 -10.17
CA PRO A 243 16.83 10.81 -10.37
C PRO A 243 16.85 10.05 -11.71
N GLU A 244 17.22 10.71 -12.80
CA GLU A 244 17.22 10.15 -14.16
C GLU A 244 18.22 9.00 -14.29
N GLU A 245 19.37 9.11 -13.62
CA GLU A 245 20.41 8.07 -13.60
C GLU A 245 20.04 6.95 -12.64
N THR A 246 19.53 7.30 -11.45
CA THR A 246 19.17 6.33 -10.41
C THR A 246 18.03 5.40 -10.86
N LEU A 247 17.02 5.93 -11.55
CA LEU A 247 15.83 5.17 -11.98
C LEU A 247 16.03 4.40 -13.28
N ARG A 248 17.11 4.64 -14.04
CA ARG A 248 17.38 3.94 -15.31
C ARG A 248 17.69 2.45 -15.13
N LEU A 249 18.14 2.04 -13.94
CA LEU A 249 18.61 0.69 -13.62
C LEU A 249 19.59 0.14 -14.67
N GLY A 250 20.87 0.47 -14.50
CA GLY A 250 21.97 -0.02 -15.33
C GLY A 250 23.30 0.04 -14.57
N CYS A 251 24.41 0.10 -15.30
CA CYS A 251 25.72 0.37 -14.73
C CYS A 251 25.69 1.73 -14.00
N PRO A 252 25.98 1.80 -12.69
CA PRO A 252 25.99 3.06 -11.94
C PRO A 252 27.02 4.11 -12.44
N ASN A 253 27.95 3.71 -13.32
CA ASN A 253 28.97 4.60 -13.85
C ASN A 253 28.66 5.11 -15.27
N CYS A 254 28.15 4.26 -16.18
CA CYS A 254 27.92 4.64 -17.58
C CYS A 254 26.47 4.45 -18.06
N GLY A 255 25.59 3.92 -17.22
CA GLY A 255 24.18 3.66 -17.56
C GLY A 255 23.95 2.49 -18.53
N SER A 256 24.98 1.71 -18.87
CA SER A 256 24.84 0.52 -19.70
C SER A 256 23.90 -0.51 -19.05
N PRO A 257 22.96 -1.12 -19.80
CA PRO A 257 22.10 -2.17 -19.27
C PRO A 257 22.81 -3.52 -19.10
N GLU A 258 24.05 -3.65 -19.60
CA GLU A 258 24.78 -4.91 -19.61
C GLU A 258 25.16 -5.39 -18.21
N GLU A 259 25.09 -6.70 -18.00
CA GLU A 259 25.52 -7.33 -16.77
C GLU A 259 27.00 -7.13 -16.49
N PRO A 260 27.39 -6.91 -15.22
CA PRO A 260 28.78 -7.00 -14.83
C PRO A 260 29.34 -8.40 -15.16
N GLY A 261 30.56 -8.44 -15.70
CA GLY A 261 31.31 -9.67 -15.91
C GLY A 261 31.51 -10.46 -14.60
N THR A 262 32.02 -11.69 -14.71
CA THR A 262 32.29 -12.55 -13.54
C THR A 262 33.30 -11.93 -12.55
N ASP A 263 34.16 -11.03 -13.03
CA ASP A 263 35.08 -10.21 -12.25
C ASP A 263 34.42 -9.03 -11.52
N GLY A 264 33.15 -8.74 -11.85
CA GLY A 264 32.35 -7.65 -11.34
C GLY A 264 32.46 -6.35 -12.13
N ARG A 265 33.09 -6.34 -13.32
CA ARG A 265 33.26 -5.14 -14.14
C ARG A 265 32.16 -4.97 -15.17
N CYS A 266 31.74 -3.73 -15.41
CA CYS A 266 30.84 -3.40 -16.51
C CYS A 266 31.52 -3.66 -17.86
N PRO A 267 30.92 -4.42 -18.79
CA PRO A 267 31.52 -4.71 -20.09
C PRO A 267 31.74 -3.45 -20.95
N SER A 268 30.87 -2.44 -20.81
CA SER A 268 30.94 -1.24 -21.65
C SER A 268 31.91 -0.17 -21.16
N CYS A 269 32.13 -0.04 -19.85
CA CYS A 269 33.02 1.02 -19.30
C CYS A 269 34.12 0.52 -18.35
N GLY A 270 34.18 -0.78 -18.03
CA GLY A 270 35.22 -1.39 -17.21
C GLY A 270 35.15 -1.11 -15.70
N SER A 271 34.23 -0.26 -15.23
CA SER A 271 34.06 0.06 -13.81
C SER A 271 33.61 -1.15 -12.99
N VAL A 272 34.11 -1.30 -11.77
CA VAL A 272 33.71 -2.38 -10.85
C VAL A 272 32.34 -2.04 -10.24
N THR A 273 31.28 -2.65 -10.74
CA THR A 273 29.90 -2.38 -10.31
C THR A 273 29.27 -3.57 -9.59
N GLY A 274 29.73 -4.79 -9.89
CA GLY A 274 29.18 -6.02 -9.35
C GLY A 274 29.44 -6.28 -7.86
N ARG A 275 30.26 -5.44 -7.21
CA ARG A 275 30.68 -5.55 -5.80
C ARG A 275 29.98 -4.57 -4.84
N GLY A 276 29.03 -3.78 -5.34
CA GLY A 276 28.27 -2.82 -4.51
C GLY A 276 29.07 -1.57 -4.12
N GLU A 277 30.17 -1.28 -4.83
CA GLU A 277 31.08 -0.15 -4.54
C GLU A 277 30.54 1.19 -5.06
N MET A 278 29.57 1.16 -5.99
CA MET A 278 29.15 2.33 -6.77
C MET A 278 27.68 2.73 -6.54
N SER A 279 26.88 1.90 -5.87
CA SER A 279 25.47 2.19 -5.59
C SER A 279 24.92 1.26 -4.51
N TRP A 280 23.62 1.38 -4.21
CA TRP A 280 22.90 0.46 -3.34
C TRP A 280 22.86 -0.95 -3.93
N GLN A 281 23.26 -1.94 -3.13
CA GLN A 281 23.18 -3.35 -3.49
C GLN A 281 22.32 -4.11 -2.48
N VAL A 282 21.35 -4.88 -2.96
CA VAL A 282 20.59 -5.84 -2.14
C VAL A 282 21.53 -6.96 -1.74
N GLN A 283 21.85 -7.03 -0.45
CA GLN A 283 22.68 -8.07 0.12
C GLN A 283 21.89 -9.31 0.49
N ARG A 284 20.62 -9.12 0.89
CA ARG A 284 19.77 -10.21 1.39
C ARG A 284 18.29 -9.92 1.13
N VAL A 285 17.56 -10.99 0.84
CA VAL A 285 16.10 -11.01 0.74
C VAL A 285 15.58 -11.97 1.81
N GLU A 286 14.76 -11.46 2.74
CA GLU A 286 14.08 -12.28 3.74
C GLU A 286 12.59 -12.38 3.37
N THR A 287 12.02 -13.59 3.42
CA THR A 287 10.58 -13.77 3.26
C THR A 287 9.95 -13.99 4.62
N LEU A 288 9.16 -13.02 5.09
CA LEU A 288 8.46 -13.08 6.37
C LEU A 288 7.12 -13.82 6.25
N LYS A 289 6.42 -13.62 5.13
CA LYS A 289 5.13 -14.25 4.85
C LYS A 289 5.06 -14.62 3.37
N ARG A 290 4.50 -15.79 3.09
CA ARG A 290 4.20 -16.27 1.74
C ARG A 290 2.92 -17.09 1.78
N GLU A 291 1.88 -16.62 1.10
CA GLU A 291 0.56 -17.24 1.12
C GLU A 291 -0.05 -17.23 -0.28
N GLN A 292 -0.73 -18.31 -0.66
CA GLN A 292 -1.48 -18.33 -1.91
C GLN A 292 -2.77 -17.53 -1.71
N VAL A 293 -3.08 -16.64 -2.65
CA VAL A 293 -4.29 -15.82 -2.62
C VAL A 293 -5.17 -16.08 -3.84
N GLY A 294 -6.46 -15.79 -3.73
CA GLY A 294 -7.42 -15.92 -4.83
C GLY A 294 -7.16 -14.94 -5.98
N PRO A 295 -7.95 -15.00 -7.07
CA PRO A 295 -7.88 -13.98 -8.13
C PRO A 295 -8.17 -12.58 -7.55
N PRO A 296 -7.85 -11.47 -8.22
CA PRO A 296 -8.20 -10.13 -7.72
C PRO A 296 -9.62 -9.66 -8.13
N ILE A 297 -10.30 -10.39 -9.02
CA ILE A 297 -11.53 -9.95 -9.68
C ILE A 297 -12.73 -10.77 -9.17
N GLY A 298 -13.87 -10.10 -8.94
CA GLY A 298 -15.14 -10.73 -8.56
C GLY A 298 -15.37 -10.90 -7.05
N HIS A 299 -14.62 -10.22 -6.18
CA HIS A 299 -14.74 -10.36 -4.72
C HIS A 299 -15.76 -9.43 -4.10
N LYS A 300 -16.46 -9.88 -3.06
CA LYS A 300 -17.36 -9.01 -2.28
C LYS A 300 -16.49 -8.14 -1.37
N GLY A 301 -16.51 -6.83 -1.57
CA GLY A 301 -15.60 -5.89 -0.89
C GLY A 301 -15.57 -6.03 0.64
N GLY A 302 -14.37 -5.87 1.21
CA GLY A 302 -14.12 -5.90 2.64
C GLY A 302 -14.35 -4.56 3.35
N VAL A 303 -13.98 -4.47 4.63
CA VAL A 303 -13.97 -3.19 5.40
C VAL A 303 -12.55 -2.62 5.33
N GLU A 304 -12.42 -1.33 5.00
CA GLU A 304 -11.11 -0.67 5.03
C GLU A 304 -10.55 -0.64 6.45
N ILE A 305 -9.28 -1.02 6.59
CA ILE A 305 -8.57 -0.91 7.85
C ILE A 305 -8.03 0.50 7.95
N GLY A 306 -8.14 1.12 9.12
CA GLY A 306 -7.46 2.39 9.39
C GLY A 306 -8.18 3.66 8.92
N THR A 307 -9.23 3.60 8.11
CA THR A 307 -9.99 4.81 7.68
C THR A 307 -10.50 5.66 8.84
N ASN A 308 -10.92 5.02 9.94
CA ASN A 308 -11.37 5.72 11.15
C ASN A 308 -10.24 6.03 12.14
N ASP A 309 -9.01 5.61 11.86
CA ASP A 309 -7.86 5.92 12.71
C ASP A 309 -7.49 7.41 12.57
N PRO A 310 -6.96 8.05 13.63
CA PRO A 310 -6.38 9.37 13.54
C PRO A 310 -5.29 9.46 12.46
N THR A 311 -5.17 10.62 11.83
CA THR A 311 -4.08 10.88 10.87
C THR A 311 -2.73 10.89 11.57
N VAL A 312 -1.77 10.19 10.99
CA VAL A 312 -0.40 10.14 11.49
C VAL A 312 0.36 11.34 10.94
N PHE A 313 0.40 12.44 11.69
CA PHE A 313 1.14 13.64 11.29
C PHE A 313 2.63 13.51 11.58
N ALA A 314 3.47 14.04 10.68
CA ALA A 314 4.88 14.24 10.93
C ALA A 314 5.10 15.23 12.09
N PRO A 315 5.99 14.90 13.04
CA PRO A 315 6.19 15.71 14.24
C PRO A 315 6.75 17.11 13.93
N ASP A 316 7.44 17.28 12.81
CA ASP A 316 8.02 18.55 12.34
C ASP A 316 7.15 19.25 11.29
N LEU A 317 5.92 18.79 11.04
CA LEU A 317 5.06 19.31 9.97
C LEU A 317 4.89 20.83 10.01
N THR A 318 4.65 21.41 11.19
CA THR A 318 4.50 22.87 11.33
C THR A 318 5.77 23.62 10.93
N ALA A 319 6.94 23.10 11.30
CA ALA A 319 8.22 23.68 10.91
C ALA A 319 8.46 23.53 9.39
N ARG A 320 8.13 22.38 8.82
CA ARG A 320 8.25 22.11 7.38
C ARG A 320 7.33 22.98 6.53
N LYS A 321 6.09 23.24 6.97
CA LYS A 321 5.17 24.20 6.32
C LYS A 321 5.78 25.61 6.24
N ARG A 322 6.38 26.08 7.33
CA ARG A 322 7.08 27.39 7.37
C ARG A 322 8.29 27.40 6.45
N SER A 323 9.13 26.35 6.51
CA SER A 323 10.31 26.22 5.65
C SER A 323 9.97 26.24 4.17
N LEU A 324 8.92 25.52 3.75
CA LEU A 324 8.44 25.52 2.36
C LEU A 324 8.04 26.93 1.92
N THR A 325 7.24 27.63 2.74
CA THR A 325 6.78 29.00 2.41
C THR A 325 7.93 30.01 2.37
N MET A 326 8.98 29.82 3.20
CA MET A 326 10.16 30.69 3.17
C MET A 326 11.05 30.43 1.94
N ARG A 327 11.22 29.17 1.53
CA ARG A 327 12.00 28.81 0.34
C ARG A 327 11.28 29.16 -0.95
N ASP A 328 9.97 28.99 -0.97
CA ASP A 328 9.11 29.26 -2.11
C ASP A 328 7.98 30.22 -1.72
N GLN A 329 8.25 31.51 -1.86
CA GLN A 329 7.26 32.57 -1.59
C GLN A 329 6.09 32.55 -2.58
N SER A 330 6.24 31.89 -3.73
CA SER A 330 5.17 31.74 -4.72
C SER A 330 4.23 30.57 -4.41
N PHE A 331 4.59 29.70 -3.47
CA PHE A 331 3.80 28.54 -3.10
C PHE A 331 2.46 28.94 -2.48
N GLN A 332 1.38 28.39 -3.03
CA GLN A 332 0.02 28.59 -2.52
C GLN A 332 -0.65 27.26 -2.20
N TRP A 333 -1.11 27.12 -0.94
CA TRP A 333 -1.84 25.93 -0.48
C TRP A 333 -3.11 25.69 -1.28
N THR A 334 -3.81 26.75 -1.71
CA THR A 334 -5.02 26.66 -2.53
C THR A 334 -4.73 25.98 -3.87
N GLU A 335 -3.65 26.36 -4.55
CA GLU A 335 -3.25 25.77 -5.84
C GLU A 335 -2.77 24.33 -5.69
N PHE A 336 -1.98 24.04 -4.66
CA PHE A 336 -1.57 22.66 -4.35
C PHE A 336 -2.78 21.76 -4.10
N ASN A 337 -3.74 22.22 -3.28
CA ASN A 337 -4.95 21.46 -3.00
C ASN A 337 -5.80 21.29 -4.28
N ARG A 338 -5.97 22.34 -5.07
CA ARG A 338 -6.71 22.29 -6.34
C ARG A 338 -6.11 21.27 -7.30
N ARG A 339 -4.78 21.27 -7.45
CA ARG A 339 -4.03 20.29 -8.24
C ARG A 339 -4.21 18.87 -7.71
N THR A 340 -4.08 18.67 -6.41
CA THR A 340 -4.22 17.36 -5.77
C THR A 340 -5.63 16.78 -5.96
N LEU A 341 -6.67 17.60 -5.77
CA LEU A 341 -8.07 17.20 -5.97
C LEU A 341 -8.40 16.93 -7.43
N HIS A 342 -7.81 17.70 -8.36
CA HIS A 342 -7.94 17.45 -9.79
C HIS A 342 -7.32 16.09 -10.16
N ILE A 343 -6.06 15.86 -9.79
CA ILE A 343 -5.37 14.58 -10.01
C ILE A 343 -6.17 13.43 -9.39
N PHE A 344 -6.69 13.59 -8.18
CA PHE A 344 -7.55 12.57 -7.56
C PHE A 344 -8.73 12.20 -8.45
N LYS A 345 -9.49 13.16 -8.96
CA LYS A 345 -10.67 12.90 -9.80
C LYS A 345 -10.32 12.29 -11.15
N GLU A 346 -9.31 12.85 -11.84
CA GLU A 346 -8.87 12.37 -13.16
C GLU A 346 -8.45 10.90 -13.09
N LEU A 347 -7.73 10.51 -12.03
CA LEU A 347 -7.26 9.14 -11.87
C LEU A 347 -8.40 8.15 -11.62
N GLN A 348 -9.41 8.49 -10.82
CA GLN A 348 -10.58 7.63 -10.62
C GLN A 348 -11.42 7.48 -11.91
N GLN A 349 -11.55 8.56 -12.68
CA GLN A 349 -12.26 8.55 -13.96
C GLN A 349 -11.52 7.70 -15.00
N ALA A 350 -10.21 7.94 -15.16
CA ALA A 350 -9.33 7.16 -16.03
C ALA A 350 -9.33 5.68 -15.66
N TRP A 351 -9.34 5.35 -14.36
CA TRP A 351 -9.44 3.98 -13.86
C TRP A 351 -10.75 3.29 -14.29
N THR A 352 -11.89 3.96 -14.09
CA THR A 352 -13.20 3.43 -14.47
C THR A 352 -13.34 3.20 -15.98
N GLN A 353 -12.67 4.03 -16.78
CA GLN A 353 -12.67 3.97 -18.25
C GLN A 353 -11.58 3.06 -18.82
N LEU A 354 -10.67 2.56 -17.97
CA LEU A 354 -9.43 1.90 -18.38
C LEU A 354 -8.65 2.74 -19.40
N ASP A 355 -8.60 4.06 -19.20
CA ASP A 355 -7.90 5.01 -20.07
C ASP A 355 -6.56 5.42 -19.47
N GLU A 356 -5.51 4.70 -19.86
CA GLU A 356 -4.15 4.98 -19.41
C GLU A 356 -3.63 6.37 -19.88
N LYS A 357 -4.16 6.91 -20.98
CA LYS A 357 -3.69 8.18 -21.54
C LYS A 357 -4.12 9.36 -20.69
N THR A 358 -5.36 9.36 -20.22
CA THR A 358 -5.88 10.42 -19.33
C THR A 358 -5.15 10.46 -18.00
N MET A 359 -4.72 9.31 -17.49
CA MET A 359 -3.96 9.21 -16.24
C MET A 359 -2.51 9.65 -16.37
N ARG A 360 -1.90 9.38 -17.53
CA ARG A 360 -0.47 9.50 -17.75
C ARG A 360 0.17 10.83 -17.31
N PRO A 361 -0.45 12.02 -17.55
CA PRO A 361 0.17 13.31 -17.25
C PRO A 361 0.41 13.56 -15.75
N PHE A 362 -0.24 12.78 -14.87
CA PHE A 362 -0.36 13.13 -13.46
C PHE A 362 0.45 12.25 -12.52
N VAL A 363 0.99 11.14 -13.01
CA VAL A 363 1.68 10.12 -12.19
C VAL A 363 3.13 9.94 -12.64
N THR A 364 4.02 9.66 -11.69
CA THR A 364 5.41 9.29 -12.02
C THR A 364 5.46 8.00 -12.83
N ASP A 365 6.58 7.75 -13.53
CA ASP A 365 6.78 6.52 -14.31
C ASP A 365 6.54 5.26 -13.48
N THR A 366 7.10 5.24 -12.27
CA THR A 366 7.02 4.09 -11.36
C THR A 366 5.59 3.80 -10.89
N LEU A 367 4.78 4.84 -10.62
CA LEU A 367 3.37 4.67 -10.28
C LEU A 367 2.55 4.27 -11.50
N PHE A 368 2.83 4.87 -12.66
CA PHE A 368 2.14 4.56 -13.92
C PHE A 368 2.30 3.09 -14.31
N ASP A 369 3.50 2.53 -14.17
CA ASP A 369 3.75 1.11 -14.46
C ASP A 369 2.92 0.18 -13.55
N THR A 370 2.78 0.54 -12.27
CA THR A 370 1.97 -0.22 -11.31
C THR A 370 0.49 -0.20 -11.69
N VAL A 371 -0.04 0.96 -12.10
CA VAL A 371 -1.45 1.10 -12.47
C VAL A 371 -1.76 0.45 -13.81
N ARG A 372 -0.91 0.68 -14.82
CA ARG A 372 -1.07 0.10 -16.16
C ARG A 372 -1.16 -1.42 -16.11
N PHE A 373 -0.36 -2.02 -15.24
CA PHE A 373 -0.41 -3.45 -14.97
C PHE A 373 -1.85 -3.91 -14.60
N TRP A 374 -2.50 -3.24 -13.66
CA TRP A 374 -3.88 -3.57 -13.25
C TRP A 374 -4.90 -3.31 -14.34
N MET A 375 -4.80 -2.19 -15.04
CA MET A 375 -5.71 -1.86 -16.14
C MET A 375 -5.70 -2.95 -17.22
N GLU A 376 -4.52 -3.47 -17.56
CA GLU A 376 -4.40 -4.54 -18.55
C GLU A 376 -5.09 -5.83 -18.09
N ARG A 377 -5.01 -6.17 -16.80
CA ARG A 377 -5.72 -7.33 -16.24
C ARG A 377 -7.24 -7.16 -16.28
N TYR A 378 -7.74 -5.97 -16.00
CA TYR A 378 -9.16 -5.66 -16.18
C TYR A 378 -9.57 -5.82 -17.65
N ARG A 379 -8.76 -5.32 -18.59
CA ARG A 379 -9.01 -5.53 -20.03
C ARG A 379 -9.02 -7.01 -20.43
N GLU A 380 -8.01 -7.77 -20.03
CA GLU A 380 -7.87 -9.20 -20.35
C GLU A 380 -9.03 -10.03 -19.79
N SER A 381 -9.43 -9.77 -18.54
CA SER A 381 -10.56 -10.45 -17.89
C SER A 381 -11.92 -10.00 -18.44
N GLY A 382 -11.98 -8.84 -19.10
CA GLY A 382 -13.24 -8.23 -19.52
C GLY A 382 -14.09 -7.73 -18.36
N VAL A 383 -13.48 -7.48 -17.22
CA VAL A 383 -14.11 -6.82 -16.08
C VAL A 383 -13.60 -5.40 -16.03
N ARG A 384 -14.44 -4.46 -15.63
CA ARG A 384 -13.98 -3.12 -15.24
C ARG A 384 -14.55 -2.78 -13.88
N GLU A 385 -13.75 -2.07 -13.10
CA GLU A 385 -14.23 -1.43 -11.89
C GLU A 385 -14.94 -0.12 -12.25
N VAL A 386 -16.03 0.17 -11.55
CA VAL A 386 -16.84 1.36 -11.76
C VAL A 386 -16.88 2.16 -10.48
N LEU A 387 -16.39 3.39 -10.57
CA LEU A 387 -16.32 4.33 -9.48
C LEU A 387 -17.28 5.50 -9.76
N GLU A 388 -18.32 5.63 -8.94
CA GLU A 388 -19.40 6.61 -9.11
C GLU A 388 -19.65 7.42 -7.84
N ASP A 389 -20.31 8.58 -7.97
CA ASP A 389 -20.66 9.46 -6.85
C ASP A 389 -19.46 9.82 -5.95
N ILE A 390 -18.32 10.12 -6.58
CA ILE A 390 -17.07 10.43 -5.88
C ILE A 390 -17.23 11.72 -5.06
N LYS A 391 -17.12 11.59 -3.74
CA LYS A 391 -17.19 12.69 -2.77
C LYS A 391 -15.91 12.75 -1.97
N ILE A 392 -15.18 13.86 -2.11
CA ILE A 392 -14.02 14.15 -1.26
C ILE A 392 -14.53 14.87 -0.02
N GLN A 393 -14.34 14.28 1.15
CA GLN A 393 -14.87 14.76 2.42
C GLN A 393 -13.92 15.76 3.07
N ARG A 394 -12.62 15.42 3.13
CA ARG A 394 -11.56 16.29 3.65
C ARG A 394 -10.19 15.83 3.17
N VAL A 395 -9.24 16.76 3.18
CA VAL A 395 -7.83 16.50 2.88
C VAL A 395 -6.98 17.07 4.01
N GLU A 396 -6.07 16.25 4.54
CA GLU A 396 -5.13 16.66 5.59
C GLU A 396 -3.70 16.52 5.13
N VAL A 397 -2.89 17.56 5.28
CA VAL A 397 -1.46 17.47 5.04
C VAL A 397 -0.82 16.71 6.20
N ALA A 398 -0.34 15.49 5.95
CA ALA A 398 0.24 14.61 6.96
C ALA A 398 1.74 14.84 7.12
N LYS A 399 2.46 15.06 6.02
CA LYS A 399 3.93 15.17 6.02
C LYS A 399 4.42 16.05 4.88
N ILE A 400 5.53 16.75 5.13
CA ILE A 400 6.27 17.51 4.12
C ILE A 400 7.74 17.16 4.25
N GLU A 401 8.35 16.77 3.14
CA GLU A 401 9.77 16.47 3.03
C GLU A 401 10.40 17.40 2.00
N HIS A 402 11.67 17.69 2.24
CA HIS A 402 12.52 18.42 1.32
C HIS A 402 13.88 17.74 1.33
N ASP A 403 14.35 17.40 0.15
CA ASP A 403 15.69 16.87 -0.08
C ASP A 403 16.31 17.52 -1.33
N ALA A 404 17.51 17.07 -1.69
CA ALA A 404 18.28 17.63 -2.80
C ALA A 404 17.53 17.62 -4.14
N TRP A 405 16.57 16.70 -4.32
CA TRP A 405 15.91 16.48 -5.60
C TRP A 405 14.44 16.87 -5.57
N PHE A 406 13.74 16.68 -4.46
CA PHE A 406 12.29 16.82 -4.39
C PHE A 406 11.79 17.58 -3.15
N ASP A 407 10.78 18.42 -3.37
CA ASP A 407 9.78 18.73 -2.36
C ASP A 407 8.69 17.66 -2.46
N ALA A 408 8.36 17.02 -1.34
CA ALA A 408 7.31 16.02 -1.28
C ALA A 408 6.27 16.38 -0.22
N ILE A 409 4.98 16.34 -0.59
CA ILE A 409 3.87 16.59 0.32
C ILE A 409 2.98 15.35 0.33
N THR A 410 2.89 14.70 1.50
CA THR A 410 1.95 13.62 1.73
C THR A 410 0.67 14.19 2.33
N VAL A 411 -0.45 13.97 1.64
CA VAL A 411 -1.80 14.28 2.13
C VAL A 411 -2.56 13.00 2.42
N ARG A 412 -3.43 13.01 3.43
CA ARG A 412 -4.45 12.00 3.63
C ARG A 412 -5.77 12.51 3.05
N ILE A 413 -6.29 11.81 2.06
CA ILE A 413 -7.55 12.15 1.39
C ILE A 413 -8.63 11.23 1.93
N TYR A 414 -9.69 11.81 2.50
CA TYR A 414 -10.88 11.09 2.91
C TYR A 414 -11.94 11.25 1.83
N ALA A 415 -12.43 10.12 1.33
CA ALA A 415 -13.40 10.11 0.25
C ALA A 415 -14.49 9.05 0.49
N SER A 416 -15.60 9.20 -0.21
CA SER A 416 -16.59 8.14 -0.35
C SER A 416 -17.06 8.05 -1.80
N MET A 417 -17.24 6.84 -2.29
CA MET A 417 -17.74 6.57 -3.65
C MET A 417 -18.50 5.25 -3.69
N LYS A 418 -19.35 5.08 -4.70
CA LYS A 418 -19.89 3.77 -5.08
C LYS A 418 -18.82 3.04 -5.86
N GLU A 419 -18.56 1.80 -5.48
CA GLU A 419 -17.48 0.97 -6.03
C GLU A 419 -18.07 -0.41 -6.32
N TYR A 420 -18.00 -0.81 -7.59
CA TYR A 420 -18.52 -2.10 -8.03
C TYR A 420 -17.84 -2.56 -9.33
N GLN A 421 -17.75 -3.87 -9.51
CA GLN A 421 -17.16 -4.46 -10.70
C GLN A 421 -18.26 -4.93 -11.65
N VAL A 422 -18.09 -4.68 -12.94
CA VAL A 422 -19.00 -5.14 -14.00
C VAL A 422 -18.27 -6.01 -15.02
N ASP A 423 -18.94 -7.05 -15.49
CA ASP A 423 -18.45 -7.88 -16.60
C ASP A 423 -18.70 -7.23 -17.97
N LYS A 424 -18.32 -7.94 -19.05
CA LYS A 424 -18.51 -7.51 -20.45
C LYS A 424 -19.98 -7.23 -20.81
N THR A 425 -20.94 -7.79 -20.09
CA THR A 425 -22.38 -7.58 -20.31
C THR A 425 -22.94 -6.39 -19.53
N GLY A 426 -22.12 -5.76 -18.68
CA GLY A 426 -22.53 -4.70 -17.77
C GLY A 426 -23.18 -5.20 -16.48
N ARG A 427 -23.24 -6.52 -16.28
CA ARG A 427 -23.77 -7.13 -15.06
C ARG A 427 -22.78 -6.90 -13.92
N THR A 428 -23.31 -6.53 -12.77
CA THR A 428 -22.52 -6.37 -11.54
C THR A 428 -22.12 -7.73 -11.00
N ILE A 429 -20.83 -7.95 -10.83
CA ILE A 429 -20.28 -9.20 -10.30
C ILE A 429 -19.77 -9.06 -8.86
N SER A 430 -19.48 -7.83 -8.43
CA SER A 430 -18.93 -7.51 -7.11
C SER A 430 -19.23 -6.05 -6.72
N GLY A 431 -19.11 -5.73 -5.42
CA GLY A 431 -19.31 -4.39 -4.87
C GLY A 431 -20.77 -3.98 -4.72
N SER A 432 -21.02 -2.68 -4.62
CA SER A 432 -22.37 -2.13 -4.45
C SER A 432 -22.61 -0.89 -5.32
N ARG A 433 -23.71 -0.94 -6.10
CA ARG A 433 -24.23 0.22 -6.85
C ARG A 433 -24.98 1.22 -5.98
N ASP A 434 -25.50 0.77 -4.84
CA ASP A 434 -26.43 1.57 -4.04
C ASP A 434 -25.76 2.22 -2.83
N LYS A 435 -24.76 1.53 -2.26
CA LYS A 435 -24.12 1.96 -1.00
C LYS A 435 -22.73 2.52 -1.28
N PRO A 436 -22.51 3.84 -1.09
CA PRO A 436 -21.17 4.37 -1.13
C PRO A 436 -20.35 3.83 0.05
N ARG A 437 -19.07 3.58 -0.21
CA ARG A 437 -18.08 3.18 0.79
C ARG A 437 -17.19 4.37 1.11
N SER A 438 -16.95 4.63 2.40
CA SER A 438 -15.97 5.62 2.86
C SER A 438 -14.60 4.98 3.02
N PHE A 439 -13.55 5.70 2.66
CA PHE A 439 -12.17 5.27 2.78
C PHE A 439 -11.23 6.48 2.94
N SER A 440 -9.97 6.21 3.28
CA SER A 440 -8.90 7.20 3.16
C SER A 440 -7.61 6.60 2.66
N GLU A 441 -6.78 7.44 2.05
CA GLU A 441 -5.46 7.07 1.53
C GLU A 441 -4.47 8.20 1.70
N TYR A 442 -3.20 7.85 1.84
CA TYR A 442 -2.09 8.79 1.85
C TYR A 442 -1.49 8.92 0.46
N TRP A 443 -1.58 10.10 -0.13
CA TRP A 443 -1.07 10.44 -1.45
C TRP A 443 0.16 11.33 -1.28
N THR A 444 1.30 10.89 -1.79
CA THR A 444 2.54 11.68 -1.80
C THR A 444 2.73 12.31 -3.18
N MET A 445 2.55 13.63 -3.20
CA MET A 445 2.82 14.48 -4.34
C MET A 445 4.29 14.89 -4.31
N ILE A 446 4.95 14.93 -5.46
CA ILE A 446 6.32 15.44 -5.60
C ILE A 446 6.41 16.54 -6.65
N ARG A 447 7.37 17.43 -6.45
CA ARG A 447 7.92 18.33 -7.46
C ARG A 447 9.42 18.47 -7.25
N ARG A 448 10.14 18.97 -8.24
CA ARG A 448 11.59 19.16 -8.17
C ARG A 448 11.94 20.34 -7.27
N SER A 449 12.94 20.13 -6.41
CA SER A 449 13.43 21.15 -5.45
C SER A 449 14.35 22.19 -6.10
N ASP A 450 15.00 21.81 -7.20
CA ASP A 450 16.10 22.54 -7.83
C ASP A 450 15.65 23.39 -9.04
N THR A 451 14.36 23.38 -9.37
CA THR A 451 13.79 24.18 -10.47
C THR A 451 13.12 25.43 -9.96
N ALA A 452 13.26 26.54 -10.70
CA ALA A 452 12.55 27.78 -10.40
C ALA A 452 11.04 27.55 -10.51
N HIS A 453 10.33 27.75 -9.40
CA HIS A 453 8.90 27.48 -9.34
C HIS A 453 8.11 28.55 -10.10
N LYS A 454 7.32 28.11 -11.08
CA LYS A 454 6.29 28.95 -11.70
C LYS A 454 4.97 28.71 -11.00
N THR A 455 4.11 29.72 -10.97
CA THR A 455 2.73 29.54 -10.52
C THR A 455 2.07 28.48 -11.41
N PRO A 456 1.50 27.41 -10.85
CA PRO A 456 0.82 26.38 -11.63
C PRO A 456 -0.29 26.99 -12.48
N GLY A 457 -0.35 26.61 -13.75
CA GLY A 457 -1.38 27.06 -14.69
C GLY A 457 -2.70 26.29 -14.52
N ASP A 458 -3.45 26.20 -15.61
CA ASP A 458 -4.61 25.31 -15.70
C ASP A 458 -4.19 23.83 -15.52
N PRO A 459 -4.75 23.07 -14.56
CA PRO A 459 -4.43 21.66 -14.32
C PRO A 459 -4.72 20.75 -15.50
N GLN A 460 -5.61 21.16 -16.42
CA GLN A 460 -5.95 20.45 -17.65
C GLN A 460 -4.98 20.74 -18.80
N SER A 461 -4.01 21.61 -18.59
CA SER A 461 -3.04 22.04 -19.59
C SER A 461 -1.63 21.55 -19.22
N CYS A 462 -0.78 21.41 -20.23
CA CYS A 462 0.62 21.05 -20.08
C CYS A 462 1.33 22.10 -19.24
N PRO A 463 1.96 21.73 -18.10
CA PRO A 463 2.58 22.70 -17.21
C PRO A 463 3.85 23.35 -17.79
N SER A 464 4.40 22.78 -18.87
CA SER A 464 5.54 23.35 -19.60
C SER A 464 5.12 24.38 -20.66
N CYS A 465 4.14 24.07 -21.51
CA CYS A 465 3.80 24.90 -22.68
C CYS A 465 2.33 25.40 -22.76
N GLY A 466 1.44 24.95 -21.88
CA GLY A 466 0.02 25.33 -21.88
C GLY A 466 -0.86 24.63 -22.91
N ALA A 467 -0.31 23.71 -23.73
CA ALA A 467 -1.11 22.91 -24.66
C ALA A 467 -2.02 21.90 -23.94
N PRO A 468 -3.10 21.40 -24.56
CA PRO A 468 -3.92 20.34 -23.98
C PRO A 468 -3.11 19.07 -23.66
N LEU A 469 -3.58 18.30 -22.67
CA LEU A 469 -2.95 17.04 -22.24
C LEU A 469 -3.33 15.82 -23.11
N ASP A 470 -3.90 16.03 -24.30
CA ASP A 470 -4.38 14.97 -25.20
C ASP A 470 -3.25 14.20 -25.92
N LYS A 471 -2.05 14.77 -25.96
CA LYS A 471 -0.85 14.18 -26.60
C LYS A 471 0.31 14.02 -25.63
N ILE A 472 0.07 13.28 -24.56
CA ILE A 472 1.13 12.82 -23.66
C ILE A 472 1.45 11.36 -23.96
N ASN A 473 2.68 11.07 -24.38
CA ASN A 473 3.08 9.71 -24.70
C ASN A 473 3.31 8.86 -23.43
N ARG A 474 3.55 7.56 -23.61
CA ARG A 474 3.77 6.63 -22.48
C ARG A 474 4.98 6.98 -21.59
N ALA A 475 5.98 7.68 -22.12
CA ALA A 475 7.11 8.17 -21.34
C ALA A 475 6.78 9.46 -20.55
N GLY A 476 5.54 9.96 -20.61
CA GLY A 476 5.11 11.18 -19.95
C GLY A 476 5.66 12.44 -20.61
N VAL A 477 6.01 12.34 -21.89
CA VAL A 477 6.51 13.46 -22.69
C VAL A 477 5.35 14.09 -23.45
N CYS A 478 5.22 15.41 -23.36
CA CYS A 478 4.27 16.19 -24.12
C CYS A 478 4.74 16.31 -25.58
N GLU A 479 3.94 15.83 -26.53
CA GLU A 479 4.30 15.84 -27.96
C GLU A 479 4.28 17.25 -28.57
N TYR A 480 3.66 18.24 -27.92
CA TYR A 480 3.65 19.63 -28.39
C TYR A 480 4.97 20.37 -28.10
N CYS A 481 5.58 20.17 -26.92
CA CYS A 481 6.79 20.89 -26.51
C CYS A 481 7.98 19.98 -26.18
N ASN A 482 7.82 18.67 -26.35
CA ASN A 482 8.83 17.64 -26.09
C ASN A 482 9.38 17.61 -24.64
N SER A 483 8.67 18.20 -23.68
CA SER A 483 9.03 18.20 -22.26
C SER A 483 8.49 16.95 -21.55
N LYS A 484 9.30 16.32 -20.69
CA LYS A 484 8.84 15.28 -19.76
C LYS A 484 8.14 15.96 -18.58
N ILE A 485 6.82 15.90 -18.52
CA ILE A 485 6.02 16.66 -17.53
C ILE A 485 5.74 15.88 -16.25
N VAL A 486 6.15 14.61 -16.20
CA VAL A 486 5.83 13.65 -15.13
C VAL A 486 6.99 13.43 -14.13
N SER A 487 8.10 14.15 -14.32
CA SER A 487 9.28 14.15 -13.44
C SER A 487 9.14 15.06 -12.21
N GLY A 488 8.11 15.91 -12.20
CA GLY A 488 7.93 16.96 -11.20
C GLY A 488 8.67 18.27 -11.50
N ASP A 489 9.31 18.41 -12.66
CA ASP A 489 10.05 19.63 -13.04
C ASP A 489 9.16 20.87 -13.18
N PHE A 490 7.90 20.67 -13.59
CA PHE A 490 7.00 21.75 -13.99
C PHE A 490 5.80 21.94 -13.06
N ASP A 491 5.33 20.89 -12.41
CA ASP A 491 4.19 20.92 -11.48
C ASP A 491 4.22 19.69 -10.55
N TRP A 492 3.35 19.67 -9.56
CA TRP A 492 3.13 18.53 -8.68
C TRP A 492 2.58 17.32 -9.44
N VAL A 493 3.22 16.17 -9.23
CA VAL A 493 2.83 14.86 -9.78
C VAL A 493 2.70 13.85 -8.64
N LEU A 494 1.80 12.89 -8.80
CA LEU A 494 1.57 11.84 -7.81
C LEU A 494 2.62 10.75 -7.93
N ALA A 495 3.36 10.49 -6.85
CA ALA A 495 4.43 9.49 -6.83
C ALA A 495 4.05 8.22 -6.06
N ILE A 496 3.34 8.36 -4.94
CA ILE A 496 3.05 7.24 -4.03
C ILE A 496 1.62 7.34 -3.54
N ILE A 497 0.91 6.21 -3.58
CA ILE A 497 -0.35 5.99 -2.86
C ILE A 497 -0.06 4.95 -1.77
N THR A 498 -0.51 5.20 -0.54
CA THR A 498 -0.31 4.32 0.62
C THR A 498 -1.62 4.17 1.38
N GLN A 499 -1.99 2.93 1.69
CA GLN A 499 -3.18 2.63 2.49
C GLN A 499 -2.96 3.00 3.96
N ASP A 500 -4.06 3.20 4.69
CA ASP A 500 -4.00 3.63 6.09
C ASP A 500 -3.23 2.65 6.98
N GLU A 501 -3.40 1.33 6.77
CA GLU A 501 -2.69 0.30 7.52
C GLU A 501 -1.19 0.22 7.25
N ASP A 502 -0.74 0.82 6.15
CA ASP A 502 0.66 0.81 5.69
C ASP A 502 1.39 2.09 5.95
N TYR A 503 0.65 3.16 6.19
CA TYR A 503 1.22 4.46 6.41
C TYR A 503 1.84 4.56 7.81
N VAL A 504 3.17 4.58 7.81
CA VAL A 504 3.98 4.66 9.03
C VAL A 504 4.65 6.03 9.22
N GLY A 505 4.26 7.05 8.44
CA GLY A 505 4.75 8.41 8.56
C GLY A 505 5.71 8.86 7.47
#